data_AF-A0A8B3L9T3-F1
#
_entry.id   AF-A0A8B3L9T3-F1
#
_cell.length_a   1.000
_cell.length_b   1.000
_cell.length_c   1.000
_cell.angle_alpha   90.00
_cell.angle_beta   90.00
_cell.angle_gamma   90.00
#
_symmetry.space_group_name_H-M   'P 1'
#
loop_
_entity.id
_entity.type
_entity.pdbx_description
1 polymer ?
#
loop_
_entity_poly.entity_id
_entity_poly.type
_entity_poly.pdbx_seq_one_letter_code
_entity_poly.pdbx_strand_id
1 'polypeptide(L)'
;DQPFVDKARAADSTATVGGTSFVNKGLVGVGRIPAAQRDKFGETFGSGSGMSIDTSGWTHEAAGYKGSLWLLPDRGYNVVGTTDYRPRLNTVAIEFTPVAPGAAPAAGQQQTGVKATLADTMLLTDDKGADATGLDPLNGVRAASGDM
;
A
#
# COMPACT_ATOMS: atom_id res chain seq x y z
N ASP A 1 -15.07 -14.73 -21.88
CA ASP A 1 -14.30 -13.51 -21.61
C ASP A 1 -15.17 -12.28 -21.74
N GLN A 2 -15.76 -11.85 -20.63
CA GLN A 2 -16.42 -10.55 -20.54
C GLN A 2 -15.32 -9.52 -20.24
N PRO A 3 -15.05 -8.55 -21.13
CA PRO A 3 -14.22 -7.43 -20.74
C PRO A 3 -14.88 -6.76 -19.54
N PHE A 4 -14.09 -6.29 -18.57
CA PHE A 4 -14.59 -5.48 -17.47
C PHE A 4 -15.30 -4.25 -18.06
N VAL A 5 -16.61 -4.36 -18.26
CA VAL A 5 -17.43 -3.31 -18.86
C VAL A 5 -17.62 -2.21 -17.83
N ASP A 6 -17.31 -1.00 -18.26
CA ASP A 6 -17.79 0.30 -17.79
C ASP A 6 -18.84 0.27 -16.68
N LYS A 7 -18.46 0.75 -15.49
CA LYS A 7 -19.26 1.65 -14.63
C LYS A 7 -18.53 1.97 -13.33
N ALA A 8 -17.66 2.97 -13.39
CA ALA A 8 -17.48 3.98 -12.33
C ALA A 8 -16.53 5.08 -12.83
N ARG A 9 -16.96 5.86 -13.84
CA ARG A 9 -16.48 7.24 -13.94
C ARG A 9 -17.15 8.00 -12.81
N ALA A 10 -16.57 7.97 -11.62
CA ALA A 10 -17.00 8.88 -10.56
C ALA A 10 -16.77 10.30 -11.10
N ALA A 11 -17.85 11.04 -11.33
CA ALA A 11 -17.78 12.46 -11.61
C ALA A 11 -17.09 13.17 -10.43
N ASP A 12 -16.42 14.28 -10.71
CA ASP A 12 -15.85 15.14 -9.67
C ASP A 12 -16.91 15.38 -8.58
N SER A 13 -16.63 14.96 -7.35
CA SER A 13 -17.51 15.23 -6.20
C SER A 13 -16.75 16.06 -5.18
N THR A 14 -17.43 17.03 -4.59
CA THR A 14 -16.83 17.95 -3.62
C THR A 14 -17.44 17.72 -2.25
N ALA A 15 -16.61 17.70 -1.23
CA ALA A 15 -17.02 17.69 0.17
C ALA A 15 -16.33 18.84 0.91
N THR A 16 -17.06 19.55 1.75
CA THR A 16 -16.50 20.63 2.58
C THR A 16 -16.42 20.16 4.03
N VAL A 17 -15.24 20.23 4.61
CA VAL A 17 -14.98 19.88 6.02
C VAL A 17 -14.30 21.07 6.67
N GLY A 18 -14.91 21.63 7.72
CA GLY A 18 -14.32 22.77 8.45
C GLY A 18 -14.05 24.01 7.57
N GLY A 19 -14.84 24.23 6.52
CA GLY A 19 -14.65 25.34 5.58
C GLY A 19 -13.61 25.09 4.48
N THR A 20 -12.92 23.94 4.49
CA THR A 20 -12.04 23.51 3.40
C THR A 20 -12.78 22.59 2.44
N SER A 21 -12.74 22.89 1.15
CA SER A 21 -13.36 22.07 0.10
C SER A 21 -12.37 21.08 -0.50
N PHE A 22 -12.73 19.82 -0.47
CA PHE A 22 -11.98 18.69 -1.04
C PHE A 22 -12.70 18.19 -2.28
N VAL A 23 -11.96 17.99 -3.38
CA VAL A 23 -12.51 17.46 -4.62
C VAL A 23 -11.98 16.04 -4.84
N ASN A 24 -12.88 15.07 -4.86
CA ASN A 24 -12.60 13.72 -5.34
C ASN A 24 -12.66 13.74 -6.87
N LYS A 25 -11.53 13.44 -7.51
CA LYS A 25 -11.37 13.44 -8.98
C LYS A 25 -11.70 12.10 -9.65
N GLY A 26 -12.27 11.15 -8.89
CA GLY A 26 -12.49 9.78 -9.32
C GLY A 26 -11.19 9.00 -9.51
N LEU A 27 -11.25 7.94 -10.32
CA LEU A 27 -10.07 7.13 -10.66
C LEU A 27 -9.19 7.89 -11.67
N VAL A 28 -8.04 8.35 -11.19
CA VAL A 28 -7.08 9.16 -11.97
C VAL A 28 -5.78 8.42 -12.31
N GLY A 29 -5.62 7.17 -11.87
CA GLY A 29 -4.48 6.34 -12.25
C GLY A 29 -4.55 4.96 -11.64
N VAL A 30 -3.89 4.02 -12.30
CA VAL A 30 -3.75 2.62 -11.87
C VAL A 30 -2.29 2.23 -12.05
N GLY A 31 -1.82 1.36 -11.16
CA GLY A 31 -0.48 0.77 -11.19
C GLY A 31 -0.52 -0.72 -10.89
N ARG A 32 0.63 -1.37 -11.03
CA ARG A 32 0.83 -2.76 -10.60
C ARG A 32 2.16 -2.93 -9.89
N ILE A 33 2.16 -3.79 -8.88
CA ILE A 33 3.35 -4.44 -8.37
C ILE A 33 3.35 -5.88 -8.93
N PRO A 34 4.46 -6.40 -9.46
CA PRO A 34 4.52 -7.77 -9.97
C PRO A 34 4.13 -8.79 -8.88
N ALA A 35 3.34 -9.80 -9.23
CA ALA A 35 2.92 -10.83 -8.28
C ALA A 35 4.10 -11.67 -7.72
N ALA A 36 5.22 -11.71 -8.45
CA ALA A 36 6.45 -12.36 -8.04
C ALA A 36 7.44 -11.41 -7.33
N GLN A 37 7.03 -10.17 -7.02
CA GLN A 37 7.85 -9.23 -6.27
C GLN A 37 8.23 -9.85 -4.92
N ARG A 38 9.51 -9.82 -4.60
CA ARG A 38 10.03 -10.25 -3.31
C ARG A 38 10.67 -9.08 -2.58
N ASP A 39 10.65 -9.13 -1.26
CA ASP A 39 11.40 -8.22 -0.41
C ASP A 39 12.89 -8.60 -0.34
N LYS A 40 13.67 -7.80 0.39
CA LYS A 40 15.11 -8.04 0.59
C LYS A 40 15.43 -9.30 1.40
N PHE A 41 14.42 -9.93 2.03
CA PHE A 41 14.53 -11.19 2.75
C PHE A 41 14.12 -12.39 1.88
N GLY A 42 13.73 -12.15 0.63
CA GLY A 42 13.37 -13.19 -0.35
C GLY A 42 11.94 -13.70 -0.22
N GLU A 43 11.11 -13.08 0.62
CA GLU A 43 9.70 -13.42 0.81
C GLU A 43 8.83 -12.64 -0.19
N THR A 44 7.74 -13.26 -0.67
CA THR A 44 6.83 -12.60 -1.63
C THR A 44 6.11 -11.42 -0.97
N PHE A 45 6.04 -10.30 -1.69
CA PHE A 45 5.27 -9.14 -1.28
C PHE A 45 3.76 -9.45 -1.34
N GLY A 46 3.10 -9.45 -0.18
CA GLY A 46 1.68 -9.76 -0.03
C GLY A 46 0.75 -8.54 -0.04
N SER A 47 -0.53 -8.77 0.26
CA SER A 47 -1.51 -7.69 0.46
C SER A 47 -1.18 -6.85 1.69
N GLY A 48 -1.59 -5.58 1.68
CA GLY A 48 -1.50 -4.69 2.85
C GLY A 48 -2.81 -4.57 3.61
N SER A 49 -2.71 -4.31 4.90
CA SER A 49 -3.86 -4.03 5.78
C SER A 49 -3.78 -2.66 6.46
N GLY A 50 -2.58 -2.11 6.64
CA GLY A 50 -2.36 -0.76 7.14
C GLY A 50 -1.47 0.03 6.19
N MET A 51 -1.81 1.31 5.95
CA MET A 51 -1.02 2.18 5.08
C MET A 51 -0.94 3.60 5.63
N SER A 52 0.22 4.23 5.48
CA SER A 52 0.43 5.64 5.79
C SER A 52 1.28 6.30 4.72
N ILE A 53 0.98 7.55 4.40
CA ILE A 53 1.76 8.37 3.47
C ILE A 53 2.96 8.95 4.23
N ASP A 54 4.17 8.80 3.68
CA ASP A 54 5.35 9.51 4.18
C ASP A 54 5.31 10.97 3.69
N THR A 55 4.48 11.79 4.34
CA THR A 55 4.22 13.17 3.94
C THR A 55 5.45 14.05 3.79
N SER A 56 6.57 13.70 4.44
CA SER A 56 7.81 14.47 4.38
C SER A 56 8.53 14.36 3.03
N GLY A 57 8.34 13.24 2.32
CA GLY A 57 9.02 12.93 1.07
C GLY A 57 8.22 13.24 -0.19
N TRP A 58 6.99 13.75 -0.08
CA TRP A 58 6.15 14.00 -1.26
C TRP A 58 6.50 15.30 -1.96
N THR A 59 6.71 15.21 -3.26
CA THR A 59 6.93 16.36 -4.14
C THR A 59 5.93 16.35 -5.29
N HIS A 60 5.61 17.55 -5.77
CA HIS A 60 4.87 17.77 -7.01
C HIS A 60 5.84 18.32 -8.05
N GLU A 61 6.02 17.57 -9.14
CA GLU A 61 6.84 17.91 -10.29
C GLU A 61 5.93 18.24 -11.49
N ALA A 62 6.49 18.81 -12.56
CA ALA A 62 5.73 19.23 -13.73
C ALA A 62 4.88 18.11 -14.38
N ALA A 63 5.29 16.85 -14.22
CA ALA A 63 4.65 15.68 -14.82
C ALA A 63 3.88 14.79 -13.81
N GLY A 64 3.79 15.16 -12.53
CA GLY A 64 3.12 14.34 -11.53
C GLY A 64 3.68 14.46 -10.12
N TYR A 65 3.47 13.42 -9.33
CA TYR A 65 3.82 13.36 -7.92
C TYR A 65 4.82 12.25 -7.67
N LYS A 66 5.73 12.45 -6.72
CA LYS A 66 6.63 11.42 -6.24
C LYS A 66 6.67 11.43 -4.73
N GLY A 67 6.85 10.28 -4.13
CA GLY A 67 6.97 10.13 -2.69
C GLY A 67 6.91 8.66 -2.29
N SER A 68 6.68 8.41 -1.01
CA SER A 68 6.59 7.06 -0.48
C SER A 68 5.35 6.88 0.38
N LEU A 69 4.95 5.63 0.52
CA LEU A 69 4.05 5.18 1.57
C LEU A 69 4.67 4.01 2.33
N TRP A 70 4.28 3.87 3.59
CA TRP A 70 4.59 2.71 4.39
C TRP A 70 3.37 1.79 4.46
N LEU A 71 3.60 0.50 4.31
CA LEU A 71 2.57 -0.53 4.27
C LEU A 71 2.89 -1.64 5.26
N LEU A 72 1.93 -1.89 6.16
CA LEU A 72 1.90 -3.08 6.99
C LEU A 72 1.19 -4.19 6.22
N PRO A 73 1.77 -5.40 6.17
CA PRO A 73 1.14 -6.51 5.47
C PRO A 73 -0.14 -6.95 6.18
N ASP A 74 -1.00 -7.61 5.41
CA ASP A 74 -2.05 -8.44 5.97
C ASP A 74 -1.46 -9.68 6.65
N ARG A 75 -2.26 -10.37 7.48
CA ARG A 75 -1.86 -11.61 8.20
C ARG A 75 -1.58 -12.82 7.30
N GLY A 76 -1.57 -12.63 5.98
CA GLY A 76 -1.32 -13.67 4.99
C GLY A 76 -2.54 -14.56 4.68
N TYR A 77 -2.36 -15.43 3.68
CA TYR A 77 -3.37 -16.41 3.28
C TYR A 77 -3.60 -17.43 4.39
N ASN A 78 -4.86 -17.65 4.77
CA ASN A 78 -5.24 -18.43 5.95
C ASN A 78 -6.29 -19.53 5.68
N VAL A 79 -6.62 -19.81 4.41
CA VAL A 79 -7.69 -20.78 4.06
C VAL A 79 -7.27 -22.23 4.34
N VAL A 80 -6.00 -22.58 4.10
CA VAL A 80 -5.48 -23.95 4.30
C VAL A 80 -4.57 -24.08 5.53
N GLY A 81 -4.53 -23.05 6.36
CA GLY A 81 -3.64 -22.93 7.50
C GLY A 81 -3.04 -21.52 7.59
N THR A 82 -2.76 -21.06 8.80
CA THR A 82 -2.13 -19.75 9.04
C THR A 82 -0.67 -19.80 8.63
N THR A 83 -0.25 -18.87 7.78
CA THR A 83 1.16 -18.66 7.46
C THR A 83 1.75 -17.69 8.47
N ASP A 84 2.89 -18.02 9.09
CA ASP A 84 3.63 -17.06 9.92
C ASP A 84 4.37 -16.06 9.03
N TYR A 85 3.63 -15.13 8.44
CA TYR A 85 4.19 -14.06 7.65
C TYR A 85 4.75 -12.99 8.59
N ARG A 86 6.08 -12.95 8.72
CA ARG A 86 6.77 -12.08 9.69
C ARG A 86 6.33 -10.62 9.53
N PRO A 87 5.87 -9.95 10.60
CA PRO A 87 5.48 -8.55 10.53
C PRO A 87 6.63 -7.67 10.06
N ARG A 88 6.33 -6.74 9.16
CA ARG A 88 7.32 -5.85 8.55
C ARG A 88 6.69 -4.54 8.12
N LEU A 89 7.50 -3.50 8.01
CA LEU A 89 7.14 -2.27 7.31
C LEU A 89 7.68 -2.35 5.88
N ASN A 90 6.79 -2.28 4.90
CA ASN A 90 7.17 -2.16 3.49
C ASN A 90 7.20 -0.68 3.11
N THR A 91 8.34 -0.19 2.63
CA THR A 91 8.42 1.15 2.03
C THR A 91 8.16 1.01 0.54
N VAL A 92 7.06 1.58 0.08
CA VAL A 92 6.67 1.57 -1.33
C VAL A 92 6.89 2.97 -1.90
N ALA A 93 7.85 3.08 -2.81
CA ALA A 93 8.08 4.30 -3.57
C ALA A 93 7.02 4.42 -4.66
N ILE A 94 6.46 5.62 -4.80
CA ILE A 94 5.38 5.96 -5.71
C ILE A 94 5.85 7.06 -6.65
N GLU A 95 5.72 6.81 -7.95
CA GLU A 95 5.68 7.85 -8.99
C GLU A 95 4.28 7.83 -9.61
N PHE A 96 3.60 8.98 -9.60
CA PHE A 96 2.20 9.08 -9.96
C PHE A 96 1.97 10.18 -11.00
N THR A 97 1.53 9.78 -12.19
CA THR A 97 1.15 10.68 -13.28
C THR A 97 -0.35 10.53 -13.52
N PRO A 98 -1.19 11.39 -12.92
CA PRO A 98 -2.63 11.29 -13.06
C PRO A 98 -3.07 11.55 -14.51
N VAL A 99 -4.06 10.80 -14.98
CA VAL A 99 -4.84 11.22 -16.15
C VAL A 99 -5.82 12.32 -15.76
N ALA A 100 -6.11 13.22 -16.69
CA ALA A 100 -7.10 14.26 -16.46
C ALA A 100 -8.47 13.63 -16.08
N PRO A 101 -9.24 14.24 -15.17
CA PRO A 101 -10.56 13.74 -14.81
C PRO A 101 -11.43 13.54 -16.04
N GLY A 102 -12.05 12.36 -16.16
CA GLY A 102 -12.88 12.02 -17.31
C GLY A 102 -12.10 11.77 -18.62
N ALA A 103 -10.77 11.73 -18.60
CA ALA A 103 -9.96 11.20 -19.71
C ALA A 103 -9.74 9.69 -19.55
N ALA A 104 -9.48 9.01 -20.66
CA ALA A 104 -8.99 7.63 -20.64
C ALA A 104 -7.46 7.65 -20.82
N PRO A 105 -6.70 6.76 -20.14
CA PRO A 105 -5.30 6.55 -20.47
C PRO A 105 -5.14 6.11 -21.93
N ALA A 106 -3.99 6.40 -22.53
CA ALA A 106 -3.66 5.91 -23.87
C ALA A 106 -3.77 4.37 -23.93
N ALA A 107 -4.12 3.83 -25.11
CA ALA A 107 -4.23 2.39 -25.29
C ALA A 107 -2.89 1.69 -24.94
N GLY A 108 -2.96 0.67 -24.08
CA GLY A 108 -1.79 -0.05 -23.56
C GLY A 108 -1.13 0.59 -22.32
N GLN A 109 -1.59 1.77 -21.90
CA GLN A 109 -1.07 2.52 -20.75
C GLN A 109 -2.06 2.60 -19.59
N GLN A 110 -3.08 1.74 -19.56
CA GLN A 110 -4.15 1.80 -18.56
C GLN A 110 -3.68 1.56 -17.12
N GLN A 111 -2.48 1.01 -16.92
CA GLN A 111 -1.94 0.63 -15.60
C GLN A 111 -0.54 1.20 -15.36
N THR A 112 -0.19 2.28 -16.07
CA THR A 112 1.11 2.95 -15.94
C THR A 112 1.01 4.31 -15.24
N GLY A 113 -0.20 4.74 -14.86
CA GLY A 113 -0.42 6.00 -14.16
C GLY A 113 0.20 6.03 -12.76
N VAL A 114 0.33 4.86 -12.11
CA VAL A 114 1.07 4.71 -10.84
C VAL A 114 2.19 3.70 -11.04
N LYS A 115 3.44 4.13 -10.83
CA LYS A 115 4.58 3.22 -10.68
C LYS A 115 4.84 3.04 -9.19
N ALA A 116 4.51 1.85 -8.68
CA ALA A 116 4.76 1.46 -7.30
C ALA A 116 5.93 0.48 -7.24
N THR A 117 6.94 0.79 -6.42
CA THR A 117 8.15 -0.02 -6.28
C THR A 117 8.38 -0.34 -4.80
N LEU A 118 8.56 -1.61 -4.47
CA LEU A 118 9.00 -2.02 -3.13
C LEU A 118 10.47 -1.57 -2.95
N ALA A 119 10.66 -0.44 -2.29
CA ALA A 119 11.96 0.21 -2.17
C ALA A 119 12.77 -0.33 -1.00
N ASP A 120 12.10 -0.65 0.11
CA ASP A 120 12.74 -1.27 1.27
C ASP A 120 11.72 -2.07 2.10
N THR A 121 12.24 -2.90 3.01
CA THR A 121 11.45 -3.69 3.95
C THR A 121 12.18 -3.76 5.28
N MET A 122 11.49 -3.48 6.39
CA MET A 122 12.05 -3.57 7.74
C MET A 122 11.24 -4.58 8.56
N LEU A 123 11.88 -5.68 9.01
CA LEU A 123 11.23 -6.61 9.93
C LEU A 123 10.96 -5.92 11.25
N LEU A 124 9.81 -6.22 11.85
CA LEU A 124 9.53 -5.82 13.22
C LEU A 124 10.07 -6.90 14.16
N THR A 125 10.86 -6.49 15.14
CA THR A 125 11.48 -7.39 16.13
C THR A 125 11.11 -6.97 17.54
N ASP A 126 11.21 -7.89 18.48
CA ASP A 126 11.11 -7.57 19.91
C ASP A 126 12.37 -6.87 20.45
N ASP A 127 12.37 -6.57 21.75
CA ASP A 127 13.47 -5.93 22.48
C ASP A 127 14.75 -6.78 22.56
N LYS A 128 14.66 -8.07 22.21
CA LYS A 128 15.76 -9.03 22.17
C LYS A 128 16.24 -9.31 20.75
N GLY A 129 15.64 -8.65 19.75
CA GLY A 129 15.95 -8.83 18.34
C GLY A 129 15.36 -10.10 17.72
N ALA A 130 14.42 -10.78 18.40
CA ALA A 130 13.69 -11.87 17.80
C ALA A 130 12.61 -11.32 16.86
N ASP A 131 12.42 -11.97 15.71
CA ASP A 131 11.36 -11.61 14.75
C ASP A 131 9.99 -11.68 15.45
N ALA A 132 9.17 -10.64 15.24
CA ALA A 132 7.76 -10.72 15.60
C ALA A 132 7.08 -11.82 14.76
N THR A 133 5.94 -12.31 15.25
CA THR A 133 5.13 -13.31 14.55
C THR A 133 3.83 -12.69 14.02
N GLY A 134 3.40 -13.15 12.84
CA GLY A 134 2.11 -12.81 12.26
C GLY A 134 0.98 -13.74 12.73
N LEU A 135 1.30 -14.75 13.55
CA LEU A 135 0.34 -15.68 14.12
C LEU A 135 -0.52 -15.00 15.19
N ASP A 136 -1.76 -15.48 15.31
CA ASP A 136 -2.63 -15.08 16.41
C ASP A 136 -1.97 -15.43 17.75
N PRO A 137 -2.06 -14.57 18.78
CA PRO A 137 -1.57 -14.90 20.10
C PRO A 137 -2.32 -16.14 20.61
N LEU A 138 -1.58 -17.05 21.24
CA LEU A 138 -2.20 -18.13 22.01
C LEU A 138 -2.98 -17.55 23.20
N ASN A 139 -3.70 -18.40 23.93
CA ASN A 139 -4.52 -18.02 25.09
C ASN A 139 -3.72 -17.45 26.30
N GLY A 140 -2.44 -17.09 26.12
CA GLY A 140 -1.55 -16.62 27.15
C GLY A 140 -1.27 -15.11 27.02
N VAL A 141 -1.45 -14.39 28.13
CA VAL A 141 -0.86 -13.05 28.30
C VAL A 141 0.53 -13.24 28.89
N ARG A 142 1.56 -12.69 28.25
CA ARG A 142 2.90 -12.65 28.86
C ARG A 142 2.90 -11.56 29.94
N ALA A 143 3.35 -11.88 31.15
CA ALA A 143 3.56 -10.87 32.17
C ALA A 143 4.55 -9.81 31.65
N ALA A 144 4.31 -8.54 31.97
CA ALA A 144 5.25 -7.47 31.66
C ALA A 144 6.64 -7.83 32.22
N SER A 145 7.68 -7.74 31.38
CA SER A 145 9.05 -7.99 31.79
C SER A 145 9.89 -6.76 31.46
N GLY A 146 10.39 -6.08 32.49
CA GLY A 146 11.21 -4.88 32.40
C GLY A 146 10.76 -3.81 33.40
N ASP A 147 11.71 -3.11 34.02
CA ASP A 147 11.44 -1.87 34.74
C ASP A 147 11.22 -0.77 33.69
N MET A 148 10.10 -0.04 33.79
CA MET A 148 9.85 1.15 32.93
C MET A 148 10.83 2.28 33.23
#